data_AF-A0A536NJ09-F1
#
_entry.id   AF-A0A536NJ09-F1
#
_cell.length_a   1.000
_cell.length_b   1.000
_cell.length_c   1.000
_cell.angle_alpha   90.00
_cell.angle_beta   90.00
_cell.angle_gamma   90.00
#
_symmetry.space_group_name_H-M   'P 1'
#
loop_
_entity.id
_entity.type
_entity.pdbx_description
1 polymer ?
#
loop_
_entity_poly.entity_id
_entity_poly.type
_entity_poly.pdbx_seq_one_letter_code
_entity_poly.pdbx_strand_id
1 'polypeptide(L)'
;MYDVAPAHLIGLFAGLVALPLALLAVRQSRKHRSQPGTVQIACVLMAMTGAVHLALIPDHLAGDPLTSVLFLFNGVAFLALAVAVGWRWWRVSSAALLVATILGYLFYVGFRLEGPDQVGLATKVIEFAALGMVLVPVRNEKRMRDRPWYWALLASGLPALMLVSGTGIWIDALAHPDPRHVHAGATLQSTNEVPTSGQQDAATKLYEQTAAAIAPFQDWHQAWAAGYRPAGSTEMPSTHWFNKAFEKGPVLDPQHPQGLVYANTHHGPVLLGAMFQMQRIGAFGPDPGGPLTAWHQHENICFTLIGLEFSLMTPYSTCPLGAIDVTAPAMLHVWIVDNPKGGPFAVDIDPAVVAAIDRT
;
A
#
# COMPACT_ATOMS: atom_id res chain seq x y z
N MET A 1 -3.71 2.55 0.09
CA MET A 1 -3.21 1.20 -0.24
C MET A 1 -2.06 0.87 0.68
N TYR A 2 -2.23 -0.17 1.52
CA TYR A 2 -1.34 -0.63 2.60
C TYR A 2 -0.24 0.38 2.96
N ASP A 3 -0.54 1.31 3.86
CA ASP A 3 0.52 2.05 4.53
C ASP A 3 1.22 1.09 5.51
N VAL A 4 2.47 1.40 5.87
CA VAL A 4 3.09 0.69 6.99
C VAL A 4 2.27 1.05 8.23
N ALA A 5 1.58 0.07 8.81
CA ALA A 5 0.91 0.29 10.09
C ALA A 5 1.96 0.81 11.09
N PRO A 6 1.70 1.90 11.84
CA PRO A 6 2.69 2.45 12.77
C PRO A 6 3.24 1.40 13.74
N ALA A 7 2.39 0.46 14.16
CA ALA A 7 2.78 -0.73 14.92
C ALA A 7 3.81 -1.60 14.15
N HIS A 8 3.61 -1.85 12.87
CA HIS A 8 4.49 -2.74 12.10
C HIS A 8 5.82 -2.11 11.67
N LEU A 9 6.03 -0.79 11.85
CA LEU A 9 7.31 -0.12 11.57
C LEU A 9 8.48 -0.80 12.28
N ILE A 10 8.29 -1.27 13.52
CA ILE A 10 9.34 -1.96 14.27
C ILE A 10 9.76 -3.28 13.59
N GLY A 11 8.80 -3.96 12.95
CA GLY A 11 9.06 -5.15 12.14
C GLY A 11 9.95 -4.85 10.94
N LEU A 12 9.69 -3.74 10.22
CA LEU A 12 10.53 -3.31 9.08
C LEU A 12 11.98 -3.05 9.52
N PHE A 13 12.17 -2.29 10.60
CA PHE A 13 13.50 -2.02 11.15
C PHE A 13 14.20 -3.31 11.60
N ALA A 14 13.49 -4.22 12.26
CA ALA A 14 14.04 -5.50 12.69
C ALA A 14 14.53 -6.33 11.51
N GLY A 15 13.75 -6.40 10.41
CA GLY A 15 14.16 -7.08 9.19
C GLY A 15 15.42 -6.47 8.55
N LEU A 16 15.49 -5.14 8.46
CA LEU A 16 16.63 -4.41 7.90
C LEU A 16 17.91 -4.59 8.74
N VAL A 17 17.80 -4.60 10.06
CA VAL A 17 18.93 -4.86 10.97
C VAL A 17 19.34 -6.33 10.96
N ALA A 18 18.37 -7.25 10.86
CA ALA A 18 18.64 -8.69 10.84
C ALA A 18 19.42 -9.12 9.58
N LEU A 19 19.21 -8.48 8.43
CA LEU A 19 19.88 -8.83 7.17
C LEU A 19 21.43 -8.83 7.28
N PRO A 20 22.11 -7.71 7.62
CA PRO A 20 23.57 -7.69 7.72
C PRO A 20 24.09 -8.62 8.84
N LEU A 21 23.36 -8.77 9.95
CA LEU A 21 23.72 -9.68 11.03
C LEU A 21 23.65 -11.15 10.60
N ALA A 22 22.59 -11.54 9.90
CA ALA A 22 22.41 -12.89 9.38
C ALA A 22 23.44 -13.20 8.29
N LEU A 23 23.73 -12.26 7.39
CA LEU A 23 24.80 -12.40 6.39
C LEU A 23 26.16 -12.62 7.05
N LEU A 24 26.48 -11.85 8.10
CA LEU A 24 27.71 -11.99 8.86
C LEU A 24 27.77 -13.37 9.54
N ALA A 25 26.70 -13.78 10.22
CA ALA A 25 26.61 -15.06 10.91
C ALA A 25 26.82 -16.25 9.98
N VAL A 26 26.18 -16.24 8.81
CA VAL A 26 26.33 -17.26 7.76
C VAL A 26 27.76 -17.29 7.21
N ARG A 27 28.36 -16.12 6.98
CA ARG A 27 29.75 -16.02 6.48
C ARG A 27 30.79 -16.50 7.49
N GLN A 28 30.60 -16.23 8.78
CA GLN A 28 31.56 -16.62 9.81
C GLN A 28 31.43 -18.10 10.20
N SER A 29 30.20 -18.64 10.21
CA SER A 29 29.93 -20.00 10.64
C SER A 29 30.45 -21.05 9.65
N ARG A 30 31.36 -21.93 10.12
CA ARG A 30 31.85 -23.07 9.30
C ARG A 30 30.71 -23.99 8.87
N LYS A 31 29.70 -24.16 9.74
CA LYS A 31 28.53 -25.02 9.51
C LYS A 31 27.67 -24.53 8.34
N HIS A 32 27.57 -23.22 8.16
CA HIS A 32 26.81 -22.62 7.05
C HIS A 32 27.65 -22.57 5.76
N ARG A 33 28.94 -22.27 5.87
CA ARG A 33 29.86 -22.25 4.71
C ARG A 33 30.00 -23.58 3.99
N SER A 34 29.81 -24.71 4.69
CA SER A 34 29.82 -26.03 4.05
C SER A 34 28.55 -26.35 3.26
N GLN A 35 27.53 -25.49 3.33
CA GLN A 35 26.23 -25.70 2.70
C GLN A 35 26.15 -25.00 1.35
N PRO A 36 25.29 -25.48 0.43
CA PRO A 36 25.06 -24.83 -0.86
C PRO A 36 24.52 -23.40 -0.71
N GLY A 37 24.81 -22.54 -1.70
CA GLY A 37 24.41 -21.13 -1.68
C GLY A 37 22.90 -20.92 -1.47
N THR A 38 22.04 -21.77 -2.02
CA THR A 38 20.59 -21.72 -1.80
C THR A 38 20.21 -21.94 -0.34
N VAL A 39 20.87 -22.89 0.34
CA VAL A 39 20.66 -23.14 1.78
C VAL A 39 21.15 -21.94 2.60
N GLN A 40 22.30 -21.36 2.24
CA GLN A 40 22.81 -20.17 2.91
C GLN A 40 21.84 -18.99 2.79
N ILE A 41 21.31 -18.73 1.59
CA ILE A 41 20.32 -17.67 1.35
C ILE A 41 19.03 -17.95 2.13
N ALA A 42 18.52 -19.19 2.11
CA ALA A 42 17.35 -19.58 2.88
C ALA A 42 17.52 -19.31 4.38
N CYS A 43 18.71 -19.56 4.95
CA CYS A 43 18.99 -19.28 6.36
C CYS A 43 18.97 -17.78 6.67
N VAL A 44 19.49 -16.95 5.77
CA VAL A 44 19.44 -15.48 5.93
C VAL A 44 17.99 -15.00 5.89
N LEU A 45 17.21 -15.45 4.91
CA LEU A 45 15.81 -15.05 4.75
C LEU A 45 14.96 -15.53 5.95
N MET A 46 15.13 -16.77 6.41
CA MET A 46 14.45 -17.24 7.63
C MET A 46 14.88 -16.46 8.87
N ALA A 47 16.14 -16.07 9.00
CA ALA A 47 16.59 -15.25 10.12
C ALA A 47 15.95 -13.85 10.11
N MET A 48 15.82 -13.23 8.93
CA MET A 48 15.08 -11.98 8.76
C MET A 48 13.61 -12.15 9.14
N THR A 49 12.92 -13.15 8.58
CA THR A 49 11.52 -13.45 8.91
C THR A 49 11.34 -13.66 10.41
N GLY A 50 12.23 -14.42 11.05
CA GLY A 50 12.19 -14.66 12.49
C GLY A 50 12.33 -13.38 13.31
N ALA A 51 13.24 -12.49 12.93
CA ALA A 51 13.42 -11.19 13.58
C ALA A 51 12.19 -10.28 13.45
N VAL A 52 11.58 -10.24 12.25
CA VAL A 52 10.33 -9.49 12.02
C VAL A 52 9.23 -10.01 12.94
N HIS A 53 8.98 -11.33 12.97
CA HIS A 53 7.93 -11.91 13.82
C HIS A 53 8.14 -11.60 15.31
N LEU A 54 9.37 -11.68 15.82
CA LEU A 54 9.65 -11.33 17.22
C LEU A 54 9.45 -9.84 17.51
N ALA A 55 9.75 -8.96 16.55
CA ALA A 55 9.58 -7.53 16.70
C ALA A 55 8.11 -7.10 16.74
N LEU A 56 7.20 -7.85 16.13
CA LEU A 56 5.76 -7.56 16.10
C LEU A 56 5.01 -7.96 17.39
N ILE A 57 5.66 -8.67 18.32
CA ILE A 57 5.04 -9.15 19.57
C ILE A 57 4.49 -8.00 20.44
N PRO A 58 5.24 -6.92 20.74
CA PRO A 58 4.81 -5.92 21.71
C PRO A 58 3.49 -5.25 21.34
N ASP A 59 3.27 -4.97 20.05
CA ASP A 59 2.07 -4.27 19.60
C ASP A 59 0.82 -5.14 19.64
N HIS A 60 0.97 -6.45 19.43
CA HIS A 60 -0.14 -7.38 19.52
C HIS A 60 -0.43 -7.80 20.97
N LEU A 61 0.52 -7.63 21.91
CA LEU A 61 0.41 -8.22 23.24
C LEU A 61 -0.77 -7.65 24.05
N ALA A 62 -1.10 -6.38 23.84
CA ALA A 62 -2.19 -5.71 24.52
C ALA A 62 -3.57 -5.95 23.88
N GLY A 63 -3.63 -6.11 22.55
CA GLY A 63 -4.88 -6.21 21.79
C GLY A 63 -5.26 -7.63 21.37
N ASP A 64 -4.28 -8.45 21.00
CA ASP A 64 -4.44 -9.84 20.57
C ASP A 64 -3.30 -10.73 21.09
N PRO A 65 -3.44 -11.23 22.33
CA PRO A 65 -2.43 -12.07 22.95
C PRO A 65 -2.19 -13.39 22.21
N LEU A 66 -3.20 -13.92 21.52
CA LEU A 66 -3.05 -15.18 20.77
C LEU A 66 -2.12 -14.98 19.59
N THR A 67 -2.33 -13.91 18.82
CA THR A 67 -1.48 -13.55 17.68
C THR A 67 -0.06 -13.24 18.12
N SER A 68 0.12 -12.59 19.27
CA SER A 68 1.45 -12.38 19.89
C SER A 68 2.19 -13.68 20.19
N VAL A 69 1.48 -14.69 20.70
CA VAL A 69 2.04 -16.01 20.98
C VAL A 69 2.42 -16.72 19.68
N LEU A 70 1.60 -16.62 18.64
CA LEU A 70 1.92 -17.17 17.31
C LEU A 70 3.15 -16.48 16.70
N PHE A 71 3.27 -15.15 16.81
CA PHE A 71 4.46 -14.40 16.41
C PHE A 71 5.71 -14.87 17.16
N LEU A 72 5.62 -15.09 18.48
CA LEU A 72 6.72 -15.64 19.27
C LEU A 72 7.14 -17.03 18.78
N PHE A 73 6.18 -17.95 18.61
CA PHE A 73 6.49 -19.31 18.14
C PHE A 73 7.11 -19.31 16.74
N ASN A 74 6.55 -18.54 15.80
CA ASN A 74 7.09 -18.41 14.45
C ASN A 74 8.49 -17.80 14.48
N GLY A 75 8.68 -16.70 15.21
CA GLY A 75 9.96 -16.01 15.35
C GLY A 75 11.07 -16.92 15.86
N VAL A 76 10.80 -17.64 16.96
CA VAL A 76 11.75 -18.60 17.54
C VAL A 76 11.99 -19.77 16.59
N ALA A 77 10.95 -20.34 15.98
CA ALA A 77 11.09 -21.48 15.07
C ALA A 77 11.93 -21.13 13.84
N PHE A 78 11.72 -19.96 13.25
CA PHE A 78 12.52 -19.48 12.12
C PHE A 78 13.99 -19.29 12.49
N LEU A 79 14.29 -18.65 13.63
CA LEU A 79 15.66 -18.49 14.11
C LEU A 79 16.32 -19.83 14.43
N ALA A 80 15.58 -20.76 15.05
CA ALA A 80 16.07 -22.10 15.35
C ALA A 80 16.42 -22.86 14.05
N LEU A 81 15.54 -22.81 13.04
CA LEU A 81 15.79 -23.45 11.75
C LEU A 81 16.92 -22.76 10.97
N ALA A 82 17.06 -21.43 11.07
CA ALA A 82 18.18 -20.70 10.46
C ALA A 82 19.54 -21.18 11.00
N VAL A 83 19.63 -21.64 12.25
CA VAL A 83 20.88 -22.14 12.86
C VAL A 83 21.00 -23.67 12.81
N ALA A 84 19.88 -24.40 12.75
CA ALA A 84 19.83 -25.87 12.75
C ALA A 84 20.21 -26.53 11.41
N VAL A 85 20.95 -25.83 10.55
CA VAL A 85 21.35 -26.30 9.22
C VAL A 85 22.04 -27.68 9.28
N GLY A 86 21.81 -28.55 8.31
CA GLY A 86 22.36 -29.91 8.32
C GLY A 86 21.65 -30.89 9.27
N TRP A 87 20.64 -30.45 10.03
CA TRP A 87 19.70 -31.36 10.67
C TRP A 87 18.90 -32.13 9.60
N ARG A 88 18.70 -33.45 9.79
CA ARG A 88 18.10 -34.33 8.77
C ARG A 88 16.68 -33.93 8.34
N TRP A 89 15.95 -33.24 9.20
CA TRP A 89 14.59 -32.75 8.94
C TRP A 89 14.54 -31.29 8.51
N TRP A 90 15.69 -30.60 8.45
CA TRP A 90 15.77 -29.16 8.22
C TRP A 90 14.94 -28.70 7.03
N ARG A 91 15.09 -29.34 5.86
CA ARG A 91 14.34 -28.96 4.65
C ARG A 91 12.83 -29.09 4.82
N VAL A 92 12.38 -30.22 5.35
CA VAL A 92 10.94 -30.51 5.52
C VAL A 92 10.34 -29.57 6.56
N SER A 93 11.03 -29.38 7.70
CA SER A 93 10.59 -28.47 8.75
C SER A 93 10.58 -27.01 8.29
N SER A 94 11.59 -26.55 7.55
CA SER A 94 11.62 -25.20 6.97
C SER A 94 10.51 -24.99 5.94
N ALA A 95 10.31 -25.94 5.03
CA ALA A 95 9.24 -25.84 4.03
C ALA A 95 7.85 -25.86 4.70
N ALA A 96 7.65 -26.73 5.69
CA ALA A 96 6.38 -26.82 6.42
C ALA A 96 6.08 -25.52 7.19
N LEU A 97 7.07 -24.95 7.87
CA LEU A 97 6.90 -23.69 8.60
C LEU A 97 6.57 -22.53 7.64
N LEU A 98 7.31 -22.40 6.54
CA LEU A 98 7.08 -21.35 5.53
C LEU A 98 5.69 -21.46 4.89
N VAL A 99 5.25 -22.68 4.54
CA VAL A 99 3.90 -22.91 4.02
C VAL A 99 2.85 -22.57 5.08
N ALA A 100 3.06 -22.99 6.33
CA ALA A 100 2.14 -22.70 7.42
C ALA A 100 1.99 -21.19 7.68
N THR A 101 3.07 -20.41 7.61
CA THR A 101 3.05 -18.96 7.84
C THR A 101 2.43 -18.19 6.67
N ILE A 102 2.60 -18.67 5.44
CA ILE A 102 1.93 -18.11 4.25
C ILE A 102 0.42 -18.37 4.34
N LEU A 103 0.01 -19.61 4.62
CA LEU A 103 -1.41 -19.96 4.76
C LEU A 103 -2.05 -19.30 5.99
N GLY A 104 -1.31 -19.20 7.09
CA GLY A 104 -1.76 -18.50 8.29
C GLY A 104 -2.05 -17.03 8.02
N TYR A 105 -1.18 -16.33 7.29
CA TYR A 105 -1.42 -14.94 6.91
C TYR A 105 -2.65 -14.78 6.01
N LEU A 106 -2.82 -15.66 5.00
CA LEU A 106 -4.01 -15.66 4.15
C LEU A 106 -5.29 -15.92 4.95
N PHE A 107 -5.24 -16.79 5.95
CA PHE A 107 -6.35 -17.02 6.87
C PHE A 107 -6.66 -15.76 7.68
N TYR A 108 -5.65 -15.11 8.25
CA TYR A 108 -5.81 -13.90 9.04
C TYR A 108 -6.45 -12.75 8.24
N VAL A 109 -5.95 -12.50 7.03
CA VAL A 109 -6.53 -11.52 6.11
C VAL A 109 -7.95 -11.92 5.70
N GLY A 110 -8.16 -13.17 5.27
CA GLY A 110 -9.46 -13.65 4.79
C GLY A 110 -10.57 -13.64 5.85
N PHE A 111 -10.22 -13.84 7.12
CA PHE A 111 -11.15 -13.77 8.25
C PHE A 111 -11.15 -12.41 8.97
N ARG A 112 -10.42 -11.41 8.44
CA ARG A 112 -10.29 -10.05 9.00
C ARG A 112 -9.83 -10.01 10.46
N LEU A 113 -8.97 -10.95 10.82
CA LEU A 113 -8.29 -10.93 12.12
C LEU A 113 -7.15 -9.90 12.10
N GLU A 114 -6.59 -9.64 10.92
CA GLU A 114 -5.57 -8.62 10.67
C GLU A 114 -5.78 -8.04 9.25
N GLY A 115 -5.61 -6.73 9.09
CA GLY A 115 -5.64 -6.09 7.78
C GLY A 115 -4.32 -6.32 7.03
N PRO A 116 -4.34 -6.45 5.69
CA PRO A 116 -3.09 -6.49 4.95
C PRO A 116 -2.33 -5.17 5.12
N ASP A 117 -1.01 -5.25 5.25
CA ASP A 117 -0.11 -4.11 5.41
C ASP A 117 1.23 -4.36 4.69
N GLN A 118 2.06 -3.33 4.51
CA GLN A 118 3.32 -3.47 3.76
C GLN A 118 4.30 -4.45 4.42
N VAL A 119 4.34 -4.52 5.75
CA VAL A 119 5.30 -5.36 6.47
C VAL A 119 4.85 -6.81 6.42
N GLY A 120 3.54 -7.08 6.58
CA GLY A 120 2.96 -8.40 6.33
C GLY A 120 3.26 -8.89 4.91
N LEU A 121 2.98 -8.08 3.90
CA LEU A 121 3.23 -8.39 2.49
C LEU A 121 4.72 -8.62 2.18
N ALA A 122 5.59 -7.70 2.61
CA ALA A 122 7.04 -7.83 2.41
C ALA A 122 7.59 -9.10 3.09
N THR A 123 7.08 -9.43 4.28
CA THR A 123 7.44 -10.67 4.99
C THR A 123 7.02 -11.89 4.19
N LYS A 124 5.83 -11.90 3.58
CA LYS A 124 5.42 -13.01 2.70
C LYS A 124 6.28 -13.13 1.45
N VAL A 125 6.72 -12.03 0.84
CA VAL A 125 7.67 -12.07 -0.29
C VAL A 125 8.99 -12.73 0.13
N ILE A 126 9.52 -12.37 1.31
CA ILE A 126 10.72 -12.99 1.88
C ILE A 126 10.49 -14.48 2.14
N GLU A 127 9.33 -14.87 2.67
CA GLU A 127 8.98 -16.27 2.93
C GLU A 127 8.84 -17.09 1.64
N PHE A 128 8.24 -16.53 0.58
CA PHE A 128 8.18 -17.18 -0.74
C PHE A 128 9.57 -17.38 -1.33
N ALA A 129 10.43 -16.37 -1.24
CA ALA A 129 11.82 -16.48 -1.68
C ALA A 129 12.58 -17.54 -0.87
N ALA A 130 12.41 -17.57 0.46
CA ALA A 130 12.99 -18.58 1.34
C ALA A 130 12.50 -19.98 0.97
N LEU A 131 11.20 -20.15 0.71
CA LEU A 131 10.59 -21.43 0.32
C LEU A 131 11.18 -21.92 -1.00
N GLY A 132 11.31 -21.03 -1.99
CA GLY A 132 12.01 -21.33 -3.24
C GLY A 132 13.41 -21.86 -2.99
N MET A 133 14.20 -21.15 -2.17
CA MET A 133 15.58 -21.53 -1.86
C MET A 133 15.67 -22.86 -1.08
N VAL A 134 14.72 -23.15 -0.19
CA VAL A 134 14.62 -24.43 0.54
C VAL A 134 14.24 -25.59 -0.39
N LEU A 135 13.41 -25.34 -1.42
CA LEU A 135 12.96 -26.37 -2.35
C LEU A 135 13.93 -26.62 -3.51
N VAL A 136 14.90 -25.72 -3.78
CA VAL A 136 15.92 -26.00 -4.81
C VAL A 136 16.73 -27.26 -4.44
N PRO A 137 16.74 -28.30 -5.30
CA PRO A 137 17.50 -29.52 -5.07
C PRO A 137 19.00 -29.22 -5.06
N VAL A 138 19.75 -29.81 -4.14
CA VAL A 138 21.22 -29.66 -4.10
C VAL A 138 21.92 -30.80 -4.82
N ARG A 139 23.23 -30.64 -5.10
CA ARG A 139 24.03 -31.57 -5.92
C ARG A 139 23.91 -33.05 -5.51
N ASN A 140 23.66 -33.32 -4.23
CA ASN A 140 23.56 -34.68 -3.69
C ASN A 140 22.15 -35.29 -3.81
N GLU A 141 21.15 -34.52 -4.24
CA GLU A 141 19.75 -34.94 -4.40
C GLU A 141 19.41 -35.23 -5.88
N LYS A 142 20.26 -36.04 -6.55
CA LYS A 142 20.17 -36.34 -8.00
C LYS A 142 18.76 -36.72 -8.46
N ARG A 143 18.04 -37.51 -7.65
CA ARG A 143 16.71 -38.04 -7.99
C ARG A 143 15.64 -36.96 -8.22
N MET A 144 15.67 -35.86 -7.47
CA MET A 144 14.75 -34.73 -7.67
C MET A 144 15.29 -33.76 -8.72
N ARG A 145 16.61 -33.50 -8.70
CA ARG A 145 17.28 -32.58 -9.62
C ARG A 145 17.07 -32.95 -11.09
N ASP A 146 17.10 -34.23 -11.42
CA ASP A 146 17.05 -34.67 -12.82
C ASP A 146 15.61 -34.78 -13.37
N ARG A 147 14.58 -34.38 -12.58
CA ARG A 147 13.16 -34.40 -12.98
C ARG A 147 12.72 -33.05 -13.55
N PRO A 148 12.44 -32.92 -14.85
CA PRO A 148 12.09 -31.64 -15.47
C PRO A 148 10.75 -31.07 -14.94
N TRP A 149 9.78 -31.94 -14.61
CA TRP A 149 8.51 -31.50 -14.04
C TRP A 149 8.67 -30.83 -12.67
N TYR A 150 9.68 -31.19 -11.89
CA TYR A 150 9.93 -30.61 -10.58
C TYR A 150 10.42 -29.16 -10.72
N TRP A 151 11.29 -28.91 -11.69
CA TRP A 151 11.70 -27.55 -12.07
C TRP A 151 10.56 -26.75 -12.66
N ALA A 152 9.71 -27.36 -13.50
CA ALA A 152 8.51 -26.70 -13.99
C ALA A 152 7.60 -26.28 -12.83
N LEU A 153 7.37 -27.16 -11.85
CA LEU A 153 6.57 -26.87 -10.66
C LEU A 153 7.19 -25.75 -9.80
N LEU A 154 8.51 -25.70 -9.64
CA LEU A 154 9.16 -24.60 -8.93
C LEU A 154 9.08 -23.29 -9.71
N ALA A 155 9.30 -23.34 -11.03
CA ALA A 155 9.32 -22.17 -11.90
C ALA A 155 7.93 -21.57 -12.13
N SER A 156 6.86 -22.38 -12.10
CA SER A 156 5.49 -21.90 -12.30
C SER A 156 4.67 -21.84 -11.01
N GLY A 157 4.84 -22.82 -10.11
CA GLY A 157 4.02 -22.97 -8.91
C GLY A 157 4.30 -21.92 -7.84
N LEU A 158 5.56 -21.54 -7.61
CA LEU A 158 5.88 -20.49 -6.63
C LEU A 158 5.41 -19.09 -7.09
N PRO A 159 5.67 -18.66 -8.34
CA PRO A 159 5.09 -17.42 -8.84
C PRO A 159 3.57 -17.44 -8.89
N ALA A 160 2.94 -18.56 -9.28
CA ALA A 160 1.49 -18.68 -9.28
C ALA A 160 0.89 -18.58 -7.87
N LEU A 161 1.52 -19.24 -6.88
CA LEU A 161 1.08 -19.16 -5.48
C LEU A 161 1.24 -17.75 -4.92
N MET A 162 2.35 -17.07 -5.26
CA MET A 162 2.56 -15.67 -4.94
C MET A 162 1.46 -14.81 -5.58
N LEU A 163 1.25 -14.91 -6.90
CA LEU A 163 0.17 -14.21 -7.61
C LEU A 163 -1.21 -14.43 -6.96
N VAL A 164 -1.62 -15.68 -6.72
CA VAL A 164 -2.91 -16.00 -6.09
C VAL A 164 -3.02 -15.42 -4.69
N SER A 165 -1.95 -15.50 -3.88
CA SER A 165 -1.93 -14.94 -2.54
C SER A 165 -2.10 -13.41 -2.56
N GLY A 166 -1.42 -12.73 -3.49
CA GLY A 166 -1.56 -11.30 -3.68
C GLY A 166 -2.93 -10.90 -4.23
N THR A 167 -3.48 -11.65 -5.19
CA THR A 167 -4.82 -11.39 -5.73
C THR A 167 -5.91 -11.50 -4.67
N GLY A 168 -5.80 -12.45 -3.72
CA GLY A 168 -6.74 -12.55 -2.60
C GLY A 168 -6.76 -11.29 -1.72
N ILE A 169 -5.59 -10.74 -1.44
CA ILE A 169 -5.41 -9.50 -0.67
C ILE A 169 -6.02 -8.30 -1.40
N TRP A 170 -5.87 -8.26 -2.72
CA TRP A 170 -6.48 -7.25 -3.58
C TRP A 170 -8.00 -7.33 -3.66
N ILE A 171 -8.55 -8.54 -3.78
CA ILE A 171 -10.00 -8.76 -3.80
C ILE A 171 -10.62 -8.25 -2.49
N ASP A 172 -9.97 -8.51 -1.35
CA ASP A 172 -10.45 -7.99 -0.06
C ASP A 172 -10.47 -6.45 -0.02
N ALA A 173 -9.39 -5.81 -0.45
CA ALA A 173 -9.31 -4.34 -0.51
C ALA A 173 -10.35 -3.72 -1.45
N LEU A 174 -10.68 -4.36 -2.57
CA LEU A 174 -11.72 -3.90 -3.50
C LEU A 174 -13.14 -4.16 -2.98
N ALA A 175 -13.35 -5.28 -2.28
CA ALA A 175 -14.65 -5.62 -1.72
C ALA A 175 -15.02 -4.74 -0.50
N HIS A 176 -14.02 -4.19 0.19
CA HIS A 176 -14.19 -3.43 1.43
C HIS A 176 -13.44 -2.09 1.36
N PRO A 177 -14.03 -1.07 0.68
CA PRO A 177 -13.39 0.23 0.57
C PRO A 177 -13.22 0.88 1.95
N ASP A 178 -12.07 1.54 2.13
CA ASP A 178 -11.71 2.25 3.35
C ASP A 178 -12.76 3.34 3.70
N PRO A 179 -13.06 3.61 4.99
CA PRO A 179 -14.03 4.64 5.38
C PRO A 179 -13.71 6.06 4.88
N ARG A 180 -12.45 6.36 4.52
CA ARG A 180 -12.03 7.64 3.95
C ARG A 180 -12.03 7.63 2.41
N HIS A 181 -12.53 6.55 1.80
CA HIS A 181 -12.63 6.36 0.35
C HIS A 181 -11.29 6.46 -0.37
N VAL A 182 -10.26 5.87 0.25
CA VAL A 182 -8.92 5.81 -0.31
C VAL A 182 -8.83 4.65 -1.29
N HIS A 183 -8.34 4.91 -2.50
CA HIS A 183 -8.10 3.91 -3.53
C HIS A 183 -6.70 3.28 -3.47
N ALA A 184 -6.50 2.29 -4.33
CA ALA A 184 -5.19 1.71 -4.62
C ALA A 184 -4.21 2.79 -5.12
N GLY A 185 -3.01 2.88 -4.52
CA GLY A 185 -2.00 3.89 -4.82
C GLY A 185 -2.03 5.17 -4.00
N ALA A 186 -3.08 5.44 -3.22
CA ALA A 186 -3.10 6.59 -2.32
C ALA A 186 -2.51 6.24 -0.94
N THR A 187 -1.51 7.02 -0.49
CA THR A 187 -0.96 7.03 0.88
C THR A 187 -1.53 8.20 1.66
N LEU A 188 -1.96 7.98 2.90
CA LEU A 188 -2.58 9.02 3.73
C LEU A 188 -1.59 9.71 4.66
N GLN A 189 -1.85 10.98 4.97
CA GLN A 189 -1.19 11.64 6.10
C GLN A 189 -1.58 10.94 7.41
N SER A 190 -0.59 10.64 8.25
CA SER A 190 -0.83 10.15 9.61
C SER A 190 -1.42 11.27 10.49
N THR A 191 -2.53 10.95 11.16
CA THR A 191 -3.27 11.86 12.06
C THR A 191 -3.59 11.15 13.38
N ASN A 192 -4.15 11.87 14.35
CA ASN A 192 -4.86 11.26 15.46
C ASN A 192 -6.06 10.42 14.98
N GLU A 193 -6.47 9.43 15.78
CA GLU A 193 -7.57 8.51 15.42
C GLU A 193 -8.95 9.20 15.47
N VAL A 194 -9.17 10.05 16.48
CA VAL A 194 -10.46 10.73 16.73
C VAL A 194 -10.27 12.23 16.64
N PRO A 195 -11.09 12.96 15.85
CA PRO A 195 -10.91 14.40 15.69
C PRO A 195 -11.27 15.14 16.97
N THR A 196 -10.42 16.10 17.35
CA THR A 196 -10.69 17.04 18.44
C THR A 196 -11.80 18.02 18.06
N SER A 197 -12.42 18.69 19.03
CA SER A 197 -13.42 19.73 18.74
C SER A 197 -12.84 20.86 17.89
N GLY A 198 -11.62 21.32 18.21
CA GLY A 198 -10.93 22.34 17.40
C GLY A 198 -10.67 21.90 15.96
N GLN A 199 -10.40 20.61 15.74
CA GLN A 199 -10.26 20.04 14.40
C GLN A 199 -11.59 19.97 13.64
N GLN A 200 -12.70 19.64 14.33
CA GLN A 200 -14.04 19.65 13.74
C GLN A 200 -14.44 21.07 13.30
N ASP A 201 -14.19 22.07 14.16
CA ASP A 201 -14.47 23.48 13.86
C ASP A 201 -13.60 23.98 12.69
N ALA A 202 -12.32 23.62 12.67
CA ALA A 202 -11.40 24.01 11.62
C ALA A 202 -11.73 23.34 10.27
N ALA A 203 -12.13 22.07 10.26
CA ALA A 203 -12.61 21.37 9.07
C ALA A 203 -13.89 22.00 8.53
N THR A 204 -14.85 22.33 9.40
CA THR A 204 -16.10 23.01 9.02
C THR A 204 -15.80 24.38 8.40
N LYS A 205 -14.93 25.16 9.03
CA LYS A 205 -14.52 26.46 8.51
C LYS A 205 -13.81 26.36 7.15
N LEU A 206 -12.92 25.37 6.98
CA LEU A 206 -12.24 25.12 5.71
C LEU A 206 -13.27 24.80 4.60
N TYR A 207 -14.25 23.95 4.90
CA TYR A 207 -15.32 23.61 3.95
C TYR A 207 -16.11 24.85 3.54
N GLU A 208 -16.63 25.62 4.50
CA GLU A 208 -17.46 26.80 4.24
C GLU A 208 -16.71 27.87 3.44
N GLN A 209 -15.46 28.15 3.82
CA GLN A 209 -14.64 29.14 3.12
C GLN A 209 -14.32 28.71 1.68
N THR A 210 -14.05 27.41 1.47
CA THR A 210 -13.76 26.88 0.15
C THR A 210 -15.00 26.89 -0.73
N ALA A 211 -16.14 26.42 -0.21
CA ALA A 211 -17.41 26.43 -0.92
C ALA A 211 -17.83 27.85 -1.35
N ALA A 212 -17.68 28.83 -0.47
CA ALA A 212 -17.96 30.24 -0.78
C ALA A 212 -17.01 30.79 -1.86
N ALA A 213 -15.71 30.47 -1.78
CA ALA A 213 -14.71 30.97 -2.72
C ALA A 213 -14.89 30.41 -4.14
N ILE A 214 -15.29 29.15 -4.27
CA ILE A 214 -15.46 28.50 -5.58
C ILE A 214 -16.86 28.65 -6.17
N ALA A 215 -17.81 29.26 -5.45
CA ALA A 215 -19.18 29.45 -5.93
C ALA A 215 -19.26 30.12 -7.33
N PRO A 216 -18.46 31.14 -7.67
CA PRO A 216 -18.47 31.72 -9.02
C PRO A 216 -18.07 30.72 -10.12
N PHE A 217 -17.28 29.71 -9.78
CA PHE A 217 -16.78 28.70 -10.71
C PHE A 217 -17.79 27.57 -11.01
N GLN A 218 -18.99 27.62 -10.43
CA GLN A 218 -20.12 26.83 -10.94
C GLN A 218 -20.35 27.09 -12.43
N ASP A 219 -20.12 28.34 -12.87
CA ASP A 219 -19.90 28.65 -14.27
C ASP A 219 -18.43 28.41 -14.65
N TRP A 220 -18.19 27.36 -15.41
CA TRP A 220 -16.85 26.98 -15.84
C TRP A 220 -16.17 28.06 -16.71
N HIS A 221 -16.92 28.95 -17.36
CA HIS A 221 -16.34 30.08 -18.09
C HIS A 221 -15.63 31.05 -17.14
N GLN A 222 -16.13 31.23 -15.92
CA GLN A 222 -15.47 32.04 -14.89
C GLN A 222 -14.18 31.38 -14.40
N ALA A 223 -14.19 30.05 -14.23
CA ALA A 223 -12.98 29.31 -13.89
C ALA A 223 -11.92 29.44 -15.00
N TRP A 224 -12.34 29.34 -16.26
CA TRP A 224 -11.45 29.55 -17.41
C TRP A 224 -10.87 30.98 -17.45
N ALA A 225 -11.71 31.99 -17.21
CA ALA A 225 -11.27 33.39 -17.13
C ALA A 225 -10.30 33.64 -15.97
N ALA A 226 -10.50 32.95 -14.83
CA ALA A 226 -9.60 33.00 -13.68
C ALA A 226 -8.27 32.24 -13.88
N GLY A 227 -8.12 31.49 -14.99
CA GLY A 227 -6.89 30.81 -15.37
C GLY A 227 -6.84 29.32 -15.09
N TYR A 228 -7.94 28.71 -14.64
CA TYR A 228 -8.02 27.25 -14.47
C TYR A 228 -8.08 26.55 -15.83
N ARG A 229 -7.31 25.48 -16.00
CA ARG A 229 -7.28 24.66 -17.23
C ARG A 229 -7.35 23.17 -16.90
N PRO A 230 -8.10 22.37 -17.66
CA PRO A 230 -8.16 20.93 -17.44
C PRO A 230 -6.77 20.30 -17.60
N ALA A 231 -6.44 19.36 -16.72
CA ALA A 231 -5.29 18.48 -16.86
C ALA A 231 -5.78 17.05 -17.05
N GLY A 232 -5.23 16.36 -18.05
CA GLY A 232 -5.64 14.99 -18.40
C GLY A 232 -6.76 14.93 -19.44
N SER A 233 -7.29 13.71 -19.63
CA SER A 233 -8.36 13.43 -20.60
C SER A 233 -9.73 13.86 -20.08
N THR A 234 -10.53 14.49 -20.93
CA THR A 234 -11.94 14.78 -20.66
C THR A 234 -12.87 13.58 -20.85
N GLU A 235 -12.34 12.43 -21.28
CA GLU A 235 -13.08 11.17 -21.37
C GLU A 235 -13.25 10.47 -20.01
N MET A 236 -12.54 10.95 -18.99
CA MET A 236 -12.70 10.49 -17.61
C MET A 236 -14.01 11.02 -17.00
N PRO A 237 -14.63 10.34 -16.02
CA PRO A 237 -15.85 10.82 -15.36
C PRO A 237 -15.69 12.20 -14.70
N SER A 238 -14.50 12.52 -14.21
CA SER A 238 -14.15 13.82 -13.67
C SER A 238 -12.76 14.26 -14.10
N THR A 239 -12.50 15.56 -14.07
CA THR A 239 -11.20 16.15 -14.45
C THR A 239 -10.81 17.25 -13.47
N HIS A 240 -9.54 17.25 -13.07
CA HIS A 240 -8.93 18.33 -12.30
C HIS A 240 -8.52 19.46 -13.23
N TRP A 241 -8.94 20.68 -12.88
CA TRP A 241 -8.58 21.91 -13.57
C TRP A 241 -7.61 22.69 -12.70
N PHE A 242 -6.40 22.91 -13.19
CA PHE A 242 -5.32 23.53 -12.42
C PHE A 242 -5.13 25.00 -12.77
N ASN A 243 -4.74 25.79 -11.77
CA ASN A 243 -4.29 27.16 -11.97
C ASN A 243 -2.79 27.28 -11.68
N LYS A 244 -1.99 27.48 -12.74
CA LYS A 244 -0.52 27.62 -12.63
C LYS A 244 -0.09 28.80 -11.76
N ALA A 245 -0.90 29.84 -11.63
CA ALA A 245 -0.59 30.98 -10.78
C ALA A 245 -0.58 30.60 -9.29
N PHE A 246 -1.36 29.59 -8.90
CA PHE A 246 -1.53 29.17 -7.51
C PHE A 246 -0.67 27.96 -7.12
N GLU A 247 -0.02 27.31 -8.09
CA GLU A 247 0.85 26.15 -7.87
C GLU A 247 1.98 26.45 -6.85
N LYS A 248 2.51 27.68 -6.86
CA LYS A 248 3.54 28.14 -5.90
C LYS A 248 2.97 29.03 -4.78
N GLY A 249 1.65 29.12 -4.67
CA GLY A 249 0.96 29.92 -3.67
C GLY A 249 0.98 29.32 -2.27
N PRO A 250 0.35 30.00 -1.29
CA PRO A 250 0.13 29.45 0.04
C PRO A 250 -0.61 28.11 -0.02
N VAL A 251 -0.18 27.17 0.81
CA VAL A 251 -0.83 25.86 0.93
C VAL A 251 -2.15 26.04 1.69
N LEU A 252 -3.22 25.40 1.20
CA LEU A 252 -4.53 25.38 1.86
C LEU A 252 -5.14 26.79 2.05
N ASP A 253 -5.02 27.64 1.04
CA ASP A 253 -5.72 28.93 0.96
C ASP A 253 -7.06 28.79 0.23
N PRO A 254 -8.21 28.82 0.93
CA PRO A 254 -9.53 28.62 0.32
C PRO A 254 -9.85 29.62 -0.80
N GLN A 255 -9.24 30.81 -0.80
CA GLN A 255 -9.48 31.84 -1.82
C GLN A 255 -8.75 31.55 -3.14
N HIS A 256 -7.71 30.72 -3.11
CA HIS A 256 -6.86 30.43 -4.26
C HIS A 256 -6.52 28.94 -4.35
N PRO A 257 -7.52 28.04 -4.51
CA PRO A 257 -7.26 26.61 -4.60
C PRO A 257 -6.42 26.29 -5.84
N GLN A 258 -5.43 25.41 -5.69
CA GLN A 258 -4.54 25.00 -6.79
C GLN A 258 -5.30 24.31 -7.92
N GLY A 259 -6.37 23.58 -7.58
CA GLY A 259 -7.24 22.92 -8.53
C GLY A 259 -8.72 23.03 -8.21
N LEU A 260 -9.55 22.92 -9.24
CA LEU A 260 -10.98 22.68 -9.18
C LEU A 260 -11.26 21.29 -9.75
N VAL A 261 -12.31 20.62 -9.29
CA VAL A 261 -12.72 19.32 -9.83
C VAL A 261 -14.07 19.46 -10.49
N TYR A 262 -14.16 19.06 -11.75
CA TYR A 262 -15.41 19.04 -12.51
C TYR A 262 -15.80 17.61 -12.89
N ALA A 263 -17.08 17.29 -12.80
CA ALA A 263 -17.65 16.13 -13.48
C ALA A 263 -17.74 16.46 -14.98
N ASN A 264 -17.28 15.55 -15.83
CA ASN A 264 -17.50 15.64 -17.26
C ASN A 264 -18.87 15.04 -17.57
N THR A 265 -19.82 15.89 -17.94
CA THR A 265 -21.16 15.44 -18.32
C THR A 265 -21.44 15.69 -19.80
N HIS A 266 -22.48 15.05 -20.32
CA HIS A 266 -22.99 15.33 -21.67
C HIS A 266 -23.49 16.77 -21.84
N HIS A 267 -23.79 17.47 -20.74
CA HIS A 267 -24.28 18.85 -20.73
C HIS A 267 -23.18 19.89 -20.46
N GLY A 268 -21.93 19.44 -20.26
CA GLY A 268 -20.77 20.28 -19.95
C GLY A 268 -20.20 20.00 -18.55
N PRO A 269 -19.12 20.69 -18.17
CA PRO A 269 -18.46 20.44 -16.89
C PRO A 269 -19.30 20.97 -15.71
N VAL A 270 -19.53 20.13 -14.70
CA VAL A 270 -20.26 20.48 -13.47
C VAL A 270 -19.29 20.51 -12.28
N LEU A 271 -19.24 21.62 -11.55
CA LEU A 271 -18.30 21.80 -10.43
C LEU A 271 -18.64 20.84 -9.28
N LEU A 272 -17.67 20.03 -8.87
CA LEU A 272 -17.77 19.07 -7.76
C LEU A 272 -17.11 19.58 -6.47
N GLY A 273 -16.04 20.37 -6.60
CA GLY A 273 -15.24 20.77 -5.46
C GLY A 273 -13.92 21.45 -5.83
N ALA A 274 -13.08 21.63 -4.81
CA ALA A 274 -11.73 22.17 -4.93
C ALA A 274 -10.69 21.13 -4.50
N MET A 275 -9.46 21.35 -4.95
CA MET A 275 -8.30 20.56 -4.59
C MET A 275 -7.15 21.48 -4.20
N PHE A 276 -6.56 21.22 -3.04
CA PHE A 276 -5.31 21.83 -2.60
C PHE A 276 -4.17 20.86 -2.84
N GLN A 277 -3.06 21.34 -3.39
CA GLN A 277 -1.92 20.50 -3.72
C GLN A 277 -0.64 21.03 -3.08
N MET A 278 0.18 20.11 -2.60
CA MET A 278 1.52 20.40 -2.12
C MET A 278 2.50 20.62 -3.26
N GLN A 279 3.49 21.48 -3.02
CA GLN A 279 4.51 21.84 -4.02
C GLN A 279 5.57 20.75 -4.22
N ARG A 280 5.73 19.86 -3.24
CA ARG A 280 6.79 18.85 -3.21
C ARG A 280 6.21 17.49 -2.91
N ILE A 281 6.64 16.49 -3.67
CA ILE A 281 6.38 15.08 -3.39
C ILE A 281 6.95 14.72 -2.01
N GLY A 282 6.21 13.93 -1.25
CA GLY A 282 6.53 13.47 0.11
C GLY A 282 6.31 14.51 1.21
N ALA A 283 5.89 15.74 0.86
CA ALA A 283 5.50 16.75 1.83
C ALA A 283 3.99 16.79 1.95
N PHE A 284 3.45 16.45 3.12
CA PHE A 284 2.05 16.62 3.44
C PHE A 284 1.75 18.04 3.94
N GLY A 285 0.50 18.48 3.74
CA GLY A 285 0.07 19.83 4.13
C GLY A 285 -0.25 19.97 5.62
N PRO A 286 -0.67 21.18 6.03
CA PRO A 286 -1.21 21.40 7.38
C PRO A 286 -2.41 20.50 7.65
N ASP A 287 -2.55 20.04 8.89
CA ASP A 287 -3.63 19.14 9.31
C ASP A 287 -4.67 19.87 10.19
N PRO A 288 -5.53 20.73 9.61
CA PRO A 288 -6.49 21.49 10.40
C PRO A 288 -7.61 20.62 10.96
N GLY A 289 -8.01 19.57 10.24
CA GLY A 289 -9.16 18.73 10.58
C GLY A 289 -8.81 17.36 11.18
N GLY A 290 -7.52 17.05 11.35
CA GLY A 290 -7.11 15.73 11.81
C GLY A 290 -7.61 14.64 10.88
N PRO A 291 -8.19 13.56 11.43
CA PRO A 291 -8.71 12.45 10.63
C PRO A 291 -9.88 12.84 9.70
N LEU A 292 -10.44 14.05 9.81
CA LEU A 292 -11.49 14.54 8.89
C LEU A 292 -10.94 15.07 7.58
N THR A 293 -9.75 15.68 7.58
CA THR A 293 -9.15 16.30 6.40
C THR A 293 -8.06 15.40 5.83
N ALA A 294 -8.45 14.49 4.96
CA ALA A 294 -7.57 13.44 4.45
C ALA A 294 -6.64 13.96 3.35
N TRP A 295 -5.50 14.55 3.73
CA TRP A 295 -4.40 14.69 2.79
C TRP A 295 -3.95 13.29 2.33
N HIS A 296 -3.85 13.11 1.03
CA HIS A 296 -3.38 11.88 0.43
C HIS A 296 -2.41 12.18 -0.71
N GLN A 297 -1.47 11.27 -0.91
CA GLN A 297 -0.53 11.33 -2.02
C GLN A 297 -0.80 10.14 -2.93
N HIS A 298 -0.95 10.39 -4.23
CA HIS A 298 -1.02 9.31 -5.21
C HIS A 298 0.40 8.89 -5.54
N GLU A 299 0.78 7.71 -5.07
CA GLU A 299 2.04 7.06 -5.41
C GLU A 299 1.78 5.97 -6.44
N ASN A 300 2.80 5.63 -7.24
CA ASN A 300 2.74 4.49 -8.15
C ASN A 300 1.63 4.59 -9.21
N ILE A 301 1.45 5.77 -9.81
CA ILE A 301 0.60 5.94 -11.00
C ILE A 301 1.36 5.32 -12.17
N CYS A 302 0.87 4.17 -12.67
CA CYS A 302 1.60 3.36 -13.64
C CYS A 302 1.16 3.65 -15.08
N PHE A 303 2.10 4.15 -15.89
CA PHE A 303 1.90 4.37 -17.33
C PHE A 303 2.56 3.28 -18.16
N THR A 304 1.81 2.59 -19.01
CA THR A 304 2.35 1.60 -19.94
C THR A 304 2.59 2.19 -21.33
N LEU A 305 3.53 1.61 -22.09
CA LEU A 305 3.89 2.03 -23.47
C LEU A 305 2.73 2.00 -24.48
N ILE A 306 1.61 1.32 -24.14
CA ILE A 306 0.40 1.25 -24.97
C ILE A 306 -0.69 2.25 -24.55
N GLY A 307 -0.36 3.23 -23.69
CA GLY A 307 -1.27 4.32 -23.32
C GLY A 307 -2.41 3.89 -22.38
N LEU A 308 -2.39 2.66 -21.87
CA LEU A 308 -3.28 2.25 -20.79
C LEU A 308 -2.71 2.83 -19.48
N GLU A 309 -3.39 3.84 -18.94
CA GLU A 309 -3.29 4.22 -17.55
C GLU A 309 -3.79 3.04 -16.71
N PHE A 310 -2.86 2.40 -16.01
CA PHE A 310 -3.23 1.49 -14.93
C PHE A 310 -3.02 2.26 -13.64
N SER A 311 -4.09 2.83 -13.09
CA SER A 311 -4.13 3.25 -11.68
C SER A 311 -4.20 2.05 -10.73
N LEU A 312 -3.82 0.87 -11.21
CA LEU A 312 -3.87 -0.41 -10.52
C LEU A 312 -2.43 -0.90 -10.39
N MET A 313 -1.89 -0.76 -9.18
CA MET A 313 -0.60 -1.36 -8.82
C MET A 313 -0.70 -2.89 -8.91
N THR A 314 0.42 -3.59 -8.79
CA THR A 314 0.38 -5.03 -8.55
C THR A 314 -0.13 -5.31 -7.12
N PRO A 315 -0.47 -6.58 -6.82
CA PRO A 315 -0.74 -7.04 -5.46
C PRO A 315 0.28 -6.70 -4.37
N TYR A 316 1.49 -6.30 -4.77
CA TYR A 316 2.61 -5.98 -3.89
C TYR A 316 2.98 -4.50 -3.95
N SER A 317 2.04 -3.65 -4.33
CA SER A 317 2.22 -2.21 -4.36
C SER A 317 3.38 -1.75 -5.27
N THR A 318 3.56 -2.40 -6.43
CA THR A 318 4.57 -2.01 -7.44
C THR A 318 3.94 -1.87 -8.81
N CYS A 319 4.48 -1.02 -9.68
CA CYS A 319 4.01 -0.95 -11.07
C CYS A 319 4.30 -2.26 -11.85
N PRO A 320 3.43 -2.65 -12.80
CA PRO A 320 3.71 -3.76 -13.70
C PRO A 320 5.06 -3.60 -14.42
N LEU A 321 5.71 -4.72 -14.73
CA LEU A 321 6.99 -4.70 -15.46
C LEU A 321 6.83 -3.93 -16.79
N GLY A 322 7.70 -2.94 -17.00
CA GLY A 322 7.69 -2.09 -18.21
C GLY A 322 6.77 -0.87 -18.12
N ALA A 323 6.10 -0.63 -16.98
CA ALA A 323 5.40 0.62 -16.72
C ALA A 323 6.33 1.68 -16.10
N ILE A 324 6.02 2.96 -16.36
CA ILE A 324 6.64 4.12 -15.73
C ILE A 324 5.82 4.46 -14.50
N ASP A 325 6.49 4.56 -13.36
CA ASP A 325 5.92 5.00 -12.08
C ASP A 325 6.00 6.52 -11.96
N VAL A 326 4.87 7.15 -11.69
CA VAL A 326 4.77 8.58 -11.40
C VAL A 326 4.10 8.77 -10.04
N THR A 327 4.72 9.58 -9.18
CA THR A 327 4.13 10.05 -7.92
C THR A 327 3.62 11.48 -8.09
N ALA A 328 2.35 11.71 -7.76
CA ALA A 328 1.81 13.06 -7.64
C ALA A 328 2.10 13.63 -6.24
N PRO A 329 2.25 14.95 -6.06
CA PRO A 329 2.34 15.53 -4.71
C PRO A 329 1.06 15.30 -3.90
N ALA A 330 1.19 15.36 -2.57
CA ALA A 330 0.04 15.24 -1.67
C ALA A 330 -1.03 16.30 -1.95
N MET A 331 -2.30 15.90 -1.86
CA MET A 331 -3.47 16.71 -2.13
C MET A 331 -4.59 16.48 -1.12
N LEU A 332 -5.45 17.48 -0.98
CA LEU A 332 -6.66 17.46 -0.15
C LEU A 332 -7.81 17.98 -0.97
N HIS A 333 -8.90 17.22 -1.05
CA HIS A 333 -10.12 17.62 -1.73
C HIS A 333 -11.16 18.16 -0.75
N VAL A 334 -11.95 19.11 -1.26
CA VAL A 334 -13.12 19.64 -0.59
C VAL A 334 -14.28 19.56 -1.57
N TRP A 335 -15.16 18.57 -1.35
CA TRP A 335 -16.32 18.29 -2.18
C TRP A 335 -17.51 19.11 -1.71
N ILE A 336 -18.08 19.94 -2.60
CA ILE A 336 -19.28 20.75 -2.32
C ILE A 336 -20.59 20.01 -2.68
N VAL A 337 -20.45 18.84 -3.30
CA VAL A 337 -21.54 17.90 -3.56
C VAL A 337 -21.62 16.88 -2.44
N ASP A 338 -22.81 16.35 -2.20
CA ASP A 338 -22.99 15.28 -1.21
C ASP A 338 -22.24 14.02 -1.68
N ASN A 339 -21.17 13.68 -0.96
CA ASN A 339 -20.39 12.48 -1.18
C ASN A 339 -20.77 11.44 -0.11
N PRO A 340 -21.73 10.54 -0.39
CA PRO A 340 -22.44 9.76 0.62
C PRO A 340 -21.53 8.79 1.36
N LYS A 341 -20.36 8.49 0.79
CA LYS A 341 -19.37 7.63 1.38
C LYS A 341 -18.08 8.45 1.58
N GLY A 342 -17.85 8.94 2.80
CA GLY A 342 -16.64 9.69 3.18
C GLY A 342 -16.84 11.20 3.40
N GLY A 343 -17.95 11.76 2.92
CA GLY A 343 -18.30 13.16 3.19
C GLY A 343 -17.45 14.20 2.44
N PRO A 344 -17.44 15.47 2.89
CA PRO A 344 -16.90 16.59 2.13
C PRO A 344 -15.38 16.57 1.95
N PHE A 345 -14.66 15.72 2.67
CA PHE A 345 -13.20 15.59 2.63
C PHE A 345 -12.74 14.18 2.29
N ALA A 346 -13.62 13.36 1.70
CA ALA A 346 -13.24 12.06 1.17
C ALA A 346 -12.07 12.19 0.17
N VAL A 347 -11.22 11.16 0.10
CA VAL A 347 -10.09 11.15 -0.85
C VAL A 347 -10.58 11.24 -2.29
N ASP A 348 -11.58 10.43 -2.65
CA ASP A 348 -12.20 10.43 -3.97
C ASP A 348 -13.70 10.77 -3.91
N ILE A 349 -14.23 11.23 -5.05
CA ILE A 349 -15.66 11.37 -5.27
C ILE A 349 -16.27 9.99 -5.60
N ASP A 350 -17.41 9.63 -5.00
CA ASP A 350 -18.10 8.39 -5.35
C ASP A 350 -18.52 8.42 -6.85
N PRO A 351 -18.10 7.45 -7.69
CA PRO A 351 -18.46 7.41 -9.10
C PRO A 351 -19.97 7.42 -9.35
N ALA A 352 -20.77 6.91 -8.42
CA ALA A 352 -22.23 6.95 -8.52
C ALA A 352 -22.78 8.38 -8.46
N VAL A 353 -22.12 9.30 -7.74
CA VAL A 353 -22.49 10.72 -7.68
C VAL A 353 -22.25 11.36 -9.04
N VAL A 354 -21.08 11.13 -9.64
CA VAL A 354 -20.74 11.65 -10.97
C VAL A 354 -21.71 11.11 -12.02
N ALA A 355 -22.02 9.81 -12.00
CA ALA A 355 -22.99 9.20 -12.90
C ALA A 355 -24.44 9.67 -12.66
N ALA A 356 -24.79 10.10 -11.45
CA ALA A 356 -26.08 10.72 -11.17
C ALA A 356 -26.17 12.14 -11.76
N ILE A 357 -25.12 12.94 -11.61
CA ILE A 357 -25.00 14.30 -12.16
C ILE A 357 -25.03 14.27 -13.70
N ASP A 358 -24.39 13.29 -14.34
CA ASP A 358 -24.41 13.17 -15.80
C ASP A 358 -25.79 12.80 -16.38
N ARG A 359 -26.68 12.23 -15.55
CA ARG A 359 -28.04 11.86 -15.98
C ARG A 359 -29.06 12.99 -15.83
N THR A 360 -28.70 14.09 -15.18
CA THR A 360 -29.56 15.27 -14.97
C THR A 360 -29.26 16.34 -16.00
#